data_AF-A0A3M1AK97-F1
#
_entry.id   AF-A0A3M1AK97-F1
#
_cell.length_a   1.000
_cell.length_b   1.000
_cell.length_c   1.000
_cell.angle_alpha   90.00
_cell.angle_beta   90.00
_cell.angle_gamma   90.00
#
_symmetry.space_group_name_H-M   'P 1'
#
loop_
_entity.id
_entity.type
_entity.pdbx_description
1 polymer ?
#
loop_
_entity_poly.entity_id
_entity_poly.type
_entity_poly.pdbx_seq_one_letter_code
_entity_poly.pdbx_strand_id
1 'polypeptide(L)'
;HCRMEPQWERFDFAVDVSDVYPIKQRAVAAYESVFSGEQQKLLRRFEAEDQHIGRLVGVRYAEIFRSRAPLVVDDLTVFKSVRYG
;
A
#
# COMPACT_ATOMS: atom_id res chain seq x y z
N HIS A 1 -10.68 11.58 -14.94
CA HIS A 1 -9.41 10.83 -15.06
C HIS A 1 -8.84 10.65 -13.66
N CYS A 2 -8.81 9.43 -13.13
CA CYS A 2 -8.14 9.17 -11.84
C CYS A 2 -6.63 9.32 -12.06
N ARG A 3 -5.96 10.20 -11.33
CA ARG A 3 -4.50 10.34 -11.37
C ARG A 3 -3.95 9.49 -10.23
N MET A 4 -3.45 8.31 -10.56
CA MET A 4 -2.73 7.47 -9.60
C MET A 4 -1.25 7.84 -9.62
N GLU A 5 -0.65 7.91 -8.42
CA GLU A 5 0.76 8.21 -8.25
C GLU A 5 1.63 7.16 -8.96
N PRO A 6 2.79 7.56 -9.54
CA PRO A 6 3.74 6.61 -10.11
C PRO A 6 4.34 5.71 -9.02
N GLN A 7 4.74 4.51 -9.43
CA GLN A 7 5.40 3.54 -8.55
C GLN A 7 6.65 4.15 -7.90
N TRP A 8 6.78 3.99 -6.59
CA TRP A 8 7.97 4.47 -5.88
C TRP A 8 9.13 3.49 -6.04
N GLU A 9 10.32 4.01 -6.34
CA GLU A 9 11.56 3.19 -6.40
C GLU A 9 12.03 2.73 -5.01
N ARG A 10 11.59 3.41 -3.95
CA ARG A 10 11.92 3.13 -2.55
C ARG A 10 10.71 3.38 -1.66
N PHE A 11 10.62 2.68 -0.54
CA PHE A 11 9.64 2.91 0.52
C PHE A 11 10.33 2.99 1.88
N ASP A 12 9.69 3.62 2.86
CA ASP A 12 10.25 3.78 4.21
C ASP A 12 9.70 2.74 5.18
N PHE A 13 8.44 2.32 4.98
CA PHE A 13 7.83 1.21 5.71
C PHE A 13 6.73 0.55 4.89
N ALA A 14 6.37 -0.67 5.29
CA ALA A 14 5.24 -1.40 4.71
C ALA A 14 4.29 -1.88 5.83
N VAL A 15 3.01 -1.96 5.51
CA VAL A 15 1.97 -2.40 6.46
C VAL A 15 1.37 -3.70 5.95
N ASP A 16 1.32 -4.73 6.79
CA ASP A 16 0.56 -5.95 6.49
C ASP A 16 -0.93 -5.60 6.43
N VAL A 17 -1.51 -5.78 5.24
CA VAL A 17 -2.93 -5.53 4.99
C VAL A 17 -3.67 -6.83 4.67
N SER A 18 -3.05 -7.99 4.89
CA SER A 18 -3.57 -9.30 4.47
C SER A 18 -4.99 -9.57 4.99
N ASP A 19 -5.29 -9.18 6.22
CA ASP A 19 -6.59 -9.43 6.85
C ASP A 19 -7.69 -8.46 6.38
N VAL A 20 -7.28 -7.27 5.94
CA VAL A 20 -8.19 -6.21 5.49
C VAL A 20 -8.21 -6.05 3.97
N TYR A 21 -7.40 -6.81 3.24
CA TYR A 21 -7.30 -6.75 1.78
C TYR A 21 -8.64 -6.92 1.05
N PRO A 22 -9.55 -7.83 1.49
CA PRO A 22 -10.88 -7.93 0.88
C PRO A 22 -11.71 -6.64 1.01
N ILE A 23 -11.46 -5.82 2.03
CA ILE A 23 -12.10 -4.52 2.19
C ILE A 23 -11.58 -3.54 1.13
N LYS A 24 -10.27 -3.50 0.90
CA LYS A 24 -9.65 -2.71 -0.18
C LYS A 24 -10.25 -3.07 -1.54
N GLN A 25 -10.34 -4.36 -1.85
CA GLN A 25 -10.91 -4.82 -3.13
C GLN A 25 -12.37 -4.36 -3.30
N ARG A 26 -13.20 -4.48 -2.27
CA ARG A 26 -14.59 -3.97 -2.31
C ARG A 26 -14.66 -2.45 -2.47
N ALA A 27 -13.79 -1.71 -1.79
CA ALA A 27 -13.73 -0.25 -1.90
C ALA A 27 -13.37 0.18 -3.33
N VAL A 28 -12.39 -0.48 -3.96
CA VAL A 28 -12.01 -0.23 -5.36
C VAL A 28 -13.15 -0.60 -6.32
N ALA A 29 -13.80 -1.74 -6.10
CA ALA A 29 -14.92 -2.20 -6.94
C ALA A 29 -16.12 -1.23 -6.93
N ALA A 30 -16.35 -0.50 -5.84
CA ALA A 30 -17.39 0.54 -5.77
C ALA A 30 -17.20 1.67 -6.79
N TYR A 31 -15.99 1.83 -7.34
CA TYR A 31 -15.64 2.80 -8.37
C TYR A 31 -15.47 2.15 -9.76
N GLU A 32 -16.27 1.14 -10.08
CA GLU A 32 -16.22 0.41 -11.36
C GLU A 32 -16.19 1.35 -12.59
N SER A 33 -17.00 2.42 -12.57
CA SER A 33 -17.05 3.41 -13.66
C SER A 33 -15.71 4.13 -13.91
N VAL A 34 -14.84 4.19 -12.90
CA VAL A 34 -13.49 4.77 -12.97
C VAL A 34 -12.46 3.72 -13.37
N PHE A 35 -12.60 2.48 -12.89
CA PHE A 35 -11.59 1.42 -13.01
C PHE A 35 -11.93 0.31 -14.03
N SER A 36 -12.76 0.61 -15.02
CA SER A 36 -13.11 -0.30 -16.11
C SER A 36 -12.14 -0.22 -17.31
N GLY A 37 -12.21 -1.21 -18.20
CA GLY A 37 -11.39 -1.26 -19.42
C GLY A 37 -9.89 -1.39 -19.13
N GLU A 38 -9.08 -0.52 -19.74
CA GLU A 38 -7.61 -0.51 -19.58
C GLU A 38 -7.18 -0.32 -18.11
N GLN A 39 -8.03 0.27 -17.27
CA GLN A 39 -7.72 0.56 -15.87
C GLN A 39 -7.75 -0.71 -15.01
N GLN A 40 -8.37 -1.79 -15.50
CA GLN A 40 -8.27 -3.11 -14.86
C GLN A 40 -6.85 -3.70 -14.95
N LYS A 41 -6.08 -3.37 -16.00
CA LYS A 41 -4.66 -3.76 -16.05
C LYS A 41 -3.87 -3.06 -14.97
N LEU A 42 -4.22 -1.80 -14.68
CA LEU A 42 -3.59 -1.01 -13.64
C LEU A 42 -3.95 -1.52 -12.24
N LEU A 43 -5.21 -1.93 -11.99
CA LEU A 43 -5.60 -2.60 -10.75
C LEU A 43 -4.83 -3.91 -10.52
N ARG A 44 -4.70 -4.75 -11.55
CA ARG A 44 -3.92 -6.00 -11.46
C ARG A 44 -2.44 -5.73 -11.18
N ARG A 45 -1.88 -4.64 -11.70
CA ARG A 45 -0.51 -4.23 -11.39
C ARG A 45 -0.35 -3.88 -9.91
N PHE A 46 -1.29 -3.11 -9.34
CA PHE A 46 -1.25 -2.78 -7.91
C PHE A 46 -1.42 -4.00 -7.02
N GLU A 47 -2.32 -4.93 -7.38
CA GLU A 47 -2.44 -6.18 -6.65
C GLU A 47 -1.15 -7.01 -6.67
N ALA A 48 -0.50 -7.11 -7.84
CA ALA A 48 0.78 -7.79 -7.97
C ALA A 48 1.90 -7.11 -7.17
N GLU A 49 1.86 -5.78 -7.06
CA GLU A 49 2.78 -5.01 -6.22
C GLU A 49 2.55 -5.31 -4.73
N ASP A 50 1.32 -5.24 -4.23
CA ASP A 50 1.00 -5.55 -2.83
C ASP A 50 1.45 -6.98 -2.46
N GLN A 51 1.28 -7.94 -3.37
CA GLN A 51 1.77 -9.32 -3.18
C GLN A 51 3.29 -9.43 -3.23
N HIS A 52 3.94 -8.67 -4.12
CA HIS A 52 5.40 -8.66 -4.21
C HIS A 52 6.01 -8.10 -2.93
N ILE A 53 5.53 -6.95 -2.46
CA ILE A 53 5.98 -6.35 -1.20
C ILE A 53 5.64 -7.28 -0.03
N GLY A 54 4.43 -7.85 0.00
CA GLY A 54 4.03 -8.83 1.02
C GLY A 54 5.07 -9.95 1.14
N ARG A 55 5.46 -10.57 0.02
CA ARG A 55 6.50 -11.61 0.02
C ARG A 55 7.86 -11.13 0.53
N LEU A 56 8.25 -9.88 0.25
CA LEU A 56 9.51 -9.33 0.75
C LEU A 56 9.53 -9.15 2.27
N VAL A 57 8.37 -8.87 2.88
CA VAL A 57 8.24 -8.65 4.33
C VAL A 57 7.59 -9.82 5.08
N GLY A 58 7.40 -10.97 4.41
CA GLY A 58 6.93 -12.21 5.03
C GLY A 58 5.42 -12.33 5.25
N VAL A 59 4.60 -11.57 4.52
CA VAL A 59 3.12 -11.59 4.61
C VAL A 59 2.47 -11.77 3.23
N ARG A 60 1.13 -11.89 3.14
CA ARG A 60 0.45 -12.14 1.84
C ARG A 60 0.32 -10.87 1.00
N TYR A 61 -0.08 -9.78 1.64
CA TYR A 61 -0.25 -8.47 1.01
C TYR A 61 0.31 -7.39 1.93
N ALA A 62 1.13 -6.51 1.39
CA ALA A 62 1.63 -5.35 2.14
C ALA A 62 1.59 -4.08 1.28
N GLU A 63 1.14 -2.98 1.89
CA GLU A 63 1.13 -1.66 1.26
C GLU A 63 2.37 -0.86 1.69
N ILE A 64 2.99 -0.15 0.75
CA ILE A 64 4.19 0.67 0.98
C ILE A 64 3.86 2.13 1.25
N PHE A 65 4.63 2.74 2.15
CA PHE A 65 4.47 4.13 2.56
C PHE A 65 5.81 4.86 2.59
N ARG A 66 5.76 6.16 2.31
CA ARG A 66 6.88 7.10 2.42
C ARG A 66 6.58 8.11 3.50
N SER A 67 7.58 8.38 4.35
CA SER A 67 7.52 9.38 5.38
C SER A 67 8.39 10.58 5.02
N ARG A 68 7.86 11.79 5.23
CA ARG A 68 8.64 13.02 5.09
C ARG A 68 9.58 13.27 6.27
N ALA A 69 9.32 12.62 7.40
CA ALA A 69 10.09 12.76 8.63
C ALA A 69 10.69 11.40 9.05
N PRO A 70 11.81 11.38 9.80
CA PRO A 70 12.34 10.15 10.35
C PRO A 70 11.30 9.39 11.18
N LEU A 71 11.17 8.10 10.94
CA LEU A 71 10.31 7.22 11.72
C LEU A 71 11.03 6.87 13.01
N VAL A 72 10.40 7.17 14.15
CA VAL A 72 10.88 6.68 15.45
C VAL A 72 10.18 5.37 15.73
N VAL A 73 10.94 4.33 15.97
CA VAL A 73 10.44 2.98 16.20
C VAL A 73 10.86 2.47 17.57
N ASP A 74 9.96 1.77 18.25
CA ASP A 74 10.27 0.94 19.42
C ASP A 74 10.95 -0.35 19.00
N ASP A 75 10.35 -0.99 18.00
CA ASP A 75 10.88 -2.14 17.27
C ASP A 75 10.43 -2.07 15.80
N LEU A 76 10.89 -2.99 14.95
CA LEU A 76 10.60 -2.98 13.51
C LEU A 76 9.10 -3.04 13.15
N THR A 77 8.23 -3.31 14.11
CA THR A 77 6.77 -3.42 13.95
C THR A 77 5.99 -2.34 14.72
N VAL A 78 6.65 -1.50 15.53
CA VAL A 78 5.99 -0.51 16.41
C VAL A 78 6.55 0.89 16.21
N PHE A 79 5.73 1.79 15.66
CA PHE A 79 6.02 3.22 15.58
C PHE A 79 5.76 3.95 16.90
N LYS A 80 6.67 4.85 17.28
CA LYS A 80 6.52 5.77 18.41
C LYS A 80 5.94 7.11 17.96
N SER A 81 5.17 7.75 18.83
CA SER A 81 4.81 9.15 18.62
C SER A 81 6.06 10.03 18.69
N VAL A 82 6.28 10.85 17.66
CA VAL A 82 7.28 11.91 17.73
C VAL A 82 6.62 13.12 18.40
N ARG A 83 7.14 13.56 19.56
CA ARG A 83 6.76 14.87 20.10
C ARG A 83 7.42 15.91 19.19
N TYR A 84 6.65 16.54 18.32
CA TYR A 84 7.08 17.77 17.66
C TYR A 84 7.33 18.80 18.76
N GLY A 85 8.58 19.25 18.88
CA GLY A 85 9.02 20.38 19.71
C GLY A 85 9.35 21.57 18.83
#